data_AF-A0A1F3ZZL1-F1
#
_entry.id   AF-A0A1F3ZZL1-F1
#
_cell.length_a   1.000
_cell.length_b   1.000
_cell.length_c   1.000
_cell.angle_alpha   90.00
_cell.angle_beta   90.00
_cell.angle_gamma   90.00
#
_symmetry.space_group_name_H-M   'P 1'
#
loop_
_entity.id
_entity.type
_entity.pdbx_description
1 polymer ?
#
loop_
_entity_poly.entity_id
_entity_poly.type
_entity_poly.pdbx_seq_one_letter_code
_entity_poly.pdbx_strand_id
1 'polypeptide(L)'
;MGISAKDRGAILPAGKSGTAYMYMWDSGRFATSSYYMREHPAWVKAFNGAQRADRYFKVAWSPLLPAAAYARSLPDGRPWYGPGGRLPKTFGEGLQKPAADFYASLLPSPFIDELTLDFARAALSGERLGADEITDILSVSLSGHDYINHAYGAESRLSHDHVLRLDRMLEAFFHDLDRAVGPENYLAVLTSDHGFAPVPEHSKSIGRDSGRPNVNEILARLNAGLAVKFGAGRWVLGWSADGVLLDSKLIAARKLDRRAIDQEARRLLLAEPGIVAAFSRAEIEGNALPPDTPFLAAVRNTWHREVSADIQLVVKPYWLFGTTHKTGTTHGSPHEYDTHVPLLLYGPRWISGGRVDARVEIVDLAPTLARLIGTGAPAASEGRPLPIPELR
;
A
#
# COMPACT_ATOMS: atom_id res chain seq x y z
N MET A 1 -16.61 -9.69 1.99
CA MET A 1 -16.63 -8.61 0.99
C MET A 1 -15.39 -7.73 1.16
N GLY A 2 -14.76 -7.28 0.07
CA GLY A 2 -13.68 -6.30 0.09
C GLY A 2 -14.10 -4.98 -0.57
N ILE A 3 -13.84 -3.85 0.08
CA ILE A 3 -14.20 -2.50 -0.40
C ILE A 3 -12.95 -1.61 -0.30
N SER A 4 -12.64 -0.87 -1.35
CA SER A 4 -11.47 0.02 -1.37
C SER A 4 -11.60 1.10 -2.44
N ALA A 5 -10.75 2.12 -2.40
CA ALA A 5 -10.56 2.98 -3.57
C ALA A 5 -9.62 2.37 -4.60
N LYS A 6 -8.86 1.34 -4.22
CA LYS A 6 -7.93 0.60 -5.08
C LYS A 6 -8.49 -0.78 -5.38
N ASP A 7 -8.45 -1.18 -6.64
CA ASP A 7 -8.79 -2.54 -7.08
C ASP A 7 -8.14 -3.64 -6.23
N ARG A 8 -6.82 -3.61 -6.07
CA ARG A 8 -6.03 -4.56 -5.28
C ARG A 8 -6.34 -4.52 -3.79
N GLY A 9 -6.73 -3.35 -3.26
CA GLY A 9 -7.15 -3.20 -1.86
C GLY A 9 -8.53 -3.80 -1.57
N ALA A 10 -9.36 -4.01 -2.61
CA ALA A 10 -10.63 -4.71 -2.52
C ALA A 10 -10.53 -6.19 -2.90
N ILE A 11 -9.84 -6.50 -4.01
CA ILE A 11 -9.76 -7.84 -4.60
C ILE A 11 -8.97 -8.81 -3.73
N LEU A 12 -7.77 -8.43 -3.26
CA LEU A 12 -6.91 -9.35 -2.52
C LEU A 12 -7.55 -9.79 -1.19
N PRO A 13 -8.12 -8.88 -0.36
CA PRO A 13 -8.81 -9.28 0.86
C PRO A 13 -10.15 -10.01 0.64
N ALA A 14 -10.84 -9.74 -0.47
CA ALA A 14 -12.07 -10.48 -0.81
C ALA A 14 -11.79 -11.95 -1.18
N GLY A 15 -10.57 -12.25 -1.62
CA GLY A 15 -10.18 -13.58 -2.07
C GLY A 15 -10.95 -14.05 -3.30
N LYS A 16 -10.87 -15.35 -3.59
CA LYS A 16 -11.43 -15.94 -4.82
C LYS A 16 -12.96 -16.08 -4.77
N SER A 17 -13.55 -16.13 -3.59
CA SER A 17 -14.97 -16.46 -3.36
C SER A 17 -15.79 -15.32 -2.75
N GLY A 18 -15.15 -14.24 -2.29
CA GLY A 18 -15.86 -13.05 -1.83
C GLY A 18 -16.31 -12.18 -3.00
N THR A 19 -16.75 -10.96 -2.67
CA THR A 19 -17.08 -9.90 -3.63
C THR A 19 -16.20 -8.70 -3.37
N ALA A 20 -15.66 -8.09 -4.42
CA ALA A 20 -14.85 -6.88 -4.34
C ALA A 20 -15.53 -5.68 -5.00
N TYR A 21 -15.52 -4.53 -4.33
CA TYR A 21 -15.95 -3.25 -4.89
C TYR A 21 -14.84 -2.21 -4.80
N MET A 22 -14.62 -1.49 -5.90
CA MET A 22 -13.60 -0.44 -5.98
C MET A 22 -14.15 0.85 -6.55
N TYR A 23 -13.62 1.97 -6.06
CA TYR A 23 -13.92 3.29 -6.59
C TYR A 23 -13.40 3.46 -8.03
N MET A 24 -14.22 4.08 -8.88
CA MET A 24 -13.93 4.35 -10.27
C MET A 24 -13.62 5.84 -10.44
N TRP A 25 -12.34 6.14 -10.65
CA TRP A 25 -11.81 7.51 -10.72
C TRP A 25 -12.37 8.34 -11.85
N ASP A 26 -12.94 7.72 -12.89
CA ASP A 26 -13.50 8.40 -14.07
C ASP A 26 -14.93 8.89 -13.86
N SER A 27 -15.65 8.30 -12.90
CA SER A 27 -17.10 8.43 -12.76
C SER A 27 -17.58 8.70 -11.34
N GLY A 28 -16.71 8.54 -10.33
CA GLY A 28 -17.08 8.74 -8.92
C GLY A 28 -17.91 7.61 -8.31
N ARG A 29 -18.04 6.49 -9.03
CA ARG A 29 -18.89 5.34 -8.67
C ARG A 29 -18.08 4.23 -8.01
N PHE A 30 -18.75 3.32 -7.30
CA PHE A 30 -18.16 2.03 -6.93
C PHE A 30 -18.61 0.96 -7.94
N ALA A 31 -17.67 0.19 -8.44
CA ALA A 31 -17.92 -0.90 -9.38
C ALA A 31 -17.33 -2.22 -8.89
N THR A 32 -17.64 -3.30 -9.60
CA THR A 32 -17.07 -4.64 -9.44
C THR A 32 -16.78 -5.20 -10.85
N SER A 33 -16.26 -6.42 -10.96
CA SER A 33 -16.00 -7.07 -12.24
C SER A 33 -16.97 -8.23 -12.52
N SER A 34 -17.04 -8.63 -13.78
CA SER A 34 -17.83 -9.79 -14.23
C SER A 34 -17.36 -11.13 -13.65
N TYR A 35 -16.20 -11.16 -12.99
CA TYR A 35 -15.77 -12.30 -12.18
C TYR A 35 -16.71 -12.53 -10.99
N TYR A 36 -17.16 -11.45 -10.32
CA TYR A 36 -17.98 -11.54 -9.11
C TYR A 36 -19.48 -11.56 -9.42
N MET A 37 -19.93 -10.72 -10.36
CA MET A 37 -21.35 -10.63 -10.73
C MET A 37 -21.56 -10.02 -12.10
N ARG A 38 -22.63 -10.43 -12.77
CA ARG A 38 -23.03 -9.87 -14.08
C ARG A 38 -23.67 -8.48 -13.96
N GLU A 39 -24.41 -8.26 -12.88
CA GLU A 39 -25.11 -7.00 -12.61
C GLU A 39 -25.01 -6.63 -11.13
N HIS A 40 -25.01 -5.33 -10.86
CA HIS A 40 -25.05 -4.80 -9.51
C HIS A 40 -26.38 -5.07 -8.80
N PRO A 41 -26.36 -5.39 -7.50
CA PRO A 41 -27.57 -5.48 -6.68
C PRO A 41 -28.23 -4.10 -6.52
N ALA A 42 -29.48 -4.10 -6.07
CA ALA A 42 -30.29 -2.88 -5.95
C ALA A 42 -29.63 -1.82 -5.07
N TRP A 43 -28.99 -2.22 -3.95
CA TRP A 43 -28.34 -1.27 -3.04
C TRP A 43 -27.14 -0.56 -3.68
N VAL A 44 -26.35 -1.24 -4.52
CA VAL A 44 -25.24 -0.63 -5.28
C VAL A 44 -25.77 0.29 -6.37
N LYS A 45 -26.83 -0.12 -7.08
CA LYS A 45 -27.52 0.72 -8.07
C LYS A 45 -28.03 2.01 -7.41
N ALA A 46 -28.65 1.90 -6.23
CA ALA A 46 -29.12 3.04 -5.45
C ALA A 46 -27.98 3.95 -4.94
N PHE A 47 -26.90 3.37 -4.39
CA PHE A 47 -25.74 4.14 -3.93
C PHE A 47 -25.12 4.96 -5.07
N ASN A 48 -24.86 4.31 -6.21
CA ASN A 48 -24.28 4.96 -7.38
C ASN A 48 -25.24 5.98 -8.01
N GLY A 49 -26.55 5.69 -8.03
CA GLY A 49 -27.57 6.60 -8.53
C GLY A 49 -27.70 7.90 -7.72
N ALA A 50 -27.29 7.87 -6.44
CA ALA A 50 -27.26 9.06 -5.59
C ALA A 50 -26.04 9.97 -5.83
N GLN A 51 -25.10 9.58 -6.71
CA GLN A 51 -23.92 10.38 -7.10
C GLN A 51 -23.17 11.00 -5.92
N ARG A 52 -22.93 10.22 -4.86
CA ARG A 52 -22.42 10.74 -3.59
C ARG A 52 -21.07 11.46 -3.69
N ALA A 53 -20.24 11.14 -4.68
CA ALA A 53 -18.97 11.85 -4.91
C ALA A 53 -19.17 13.33 -5.28
N ASP A 54 -20.28 13.69 -5.93
CA ASP A 54 -20.59 15.05 -6.38
C ASP A 54 -20.72 16.02 -5.21
N ARG A 55 -21.02 15.52 -3.99
CA ARG A 55 -21.09 16.35 -2.76
C ARG A 55 -19.78 17.06 -2.43
N TYR A 56 -18.66 16.59 -2.96
CA TYR A 56 -17.33 17.19 -2.75
C TYR A 56 -16.95 18.19 -3.85
N PHE A 57 -17.79 18.37 -4.87
CA PHE A 57 -17.54 19.36 -5.91
C PHE A 57 -17.61 20.77 -5.33
N LYS A 58 -16.55 21.56 -5.57
CA LYS A 58 -16.35 22.90 -4.98
C LYS A 58 -16.24 22.93 -3.45
N VAL A 59 -16.10 21.77 -2.80
CA VAL A 59 -15.82 21.69 -1.37
C VAL A 59 -14.33 21.89 -1.14
N ALA A 60 -14.00 22.62 -0.08
CA ALA A 60 -12.63 22.82 0.37
C ALA A 60 -12.27 21.82 1.47
N TRP A 61 -11.21 21.04 1.25
CA TRP A 61 -10.49 20.39 2.35
C TRP A 61 -9.75 21.47 3.14
N SER A 62 -10.34 21.90 4.25
CA SER A 62 -9.75 22.86 5.18
C SER A 62 -9.10 22.14 6.37
N PRO A 63 -8.08 22.72 7.03
CA PRO A 63 -7.51 22.14 8.24
C PRO A 63 -8.59 21.91 9.31
N LEU A 64 -8.58 20.73 9.94
CA LEU A 64 -9.53 20.32 10.96
C LEU A 64 -9.33 21.09 12.28
N LEU A 65 -8.08 21.40 12.61
CA LEU A 65 -7.67 22.03 13.86
C LEU A 65 -7.00 23.41 13.60
N PRO A 66 -6.77 24.22 14.65
CA PRO A 66 -5.99 25.45 14.53
C PRO A 66 -4.53 25.18 14.11
N ALA A 67 -3.87 26.19 13.52
CA ALA A 67 -2.51 26.08 12.99
C ALA A 67 -1.47 25.52 13.98
N ALA A 68 -1.60 25.84 15.28
CA ALA A 68 -0.69 25.38 16.32
C ALA A 68 -0.66 23.85 16.46
N ALA A 69 -1.75 23.15 16.15
CA ALA A 69 -1.80 21.69 16.18
C ALA A 69 -0.83 21.05 15.15
N TYR A 70 -0.51 21.77 14.07
CA TYR A 70 0.34 21.30 12.99
C TYR A 70 1.79 21.77 13.10
N ALA A 71 2.23 22.26 14.27
CA ALA A 71 3.57 22.82 14.45
C ALA A 71 4.72 21.83 14.15
N ARG A 72 4.44 20.52 14.19
CA ARG A 72 5.41 19.45 13.87
C ARG A 72 5.39 19.02 12.39
N SER A 73 4.47 19.55 11.59
CA SER A 73 4.38 19.26 10.16
C SER A 73 5.26 20.21 9.36
N LEU A 74 5.73 19.75 8.21
CA LEU A 74 6.39 20.61 7.25
C LEU A 74 5.42 21.67 6.69
N PRO A 75 5.90 22.89 6.40
CA PRO A 75 5.11 23.90 5.71
C PRO A 75 4.56 23.40 4.37
N ASP A 76 3.42 23.93 3.97
CA ASP A 76 2.81 23.67 2.68
C ASP A 76 3.69 24.11 1.50
N GLY A 77 3.43 23.57 0.31
CA GLY A 77 4.04 24.02 -0.93
C GLY A 77 5.54 23.73 -1.04
N ARG A 78 6.04 22.67 -0.38
CA ARG A 78 7.43 22.23 -0.55
C ARG A 78 7.71 21.92 -2.03
N PRO A 79 8.94 22.16 -2.55
CA PRO A 79 9.28 21.90 -3.95
C PRO A 79 9.11 20.44 -4.39
N TRP A 80 9.16 19.52 -3.42
CA TRP A 80 8.98 18.08 -3.63
C TRP A 80 7.54 17.62 -3.41
N TYR A 81 6.58 18.49 -3.13
CA TYR A 81 5.17 18.10 -3.10
C TYR A 81 4.61 18.00 -4.52
N GLY A 82 3.73 17.03 -4.73
CA GLY A 82 2.89 16.99 -5.92
C GLY A 82 1.94 18.19 -6.01
N PRO A 83 1.21 18.33 -7.13
CA PRO A 83 0.25 19.41 -7.33
C PRO A 83 -0.77 19.52 -6.18
N GLY A 84 -1.08 20.75 -5.76
CA GLY A 84 -2.05 21.01 -4.71
C GLY A 84 -1.60 20.64 -3.30
N GLY A 85 -0.29 20.56 -3.03
CA GLY A 85 0.28 20.28 -1.70
C GLY A 85 0.14 21.44 -0.70
N ARG A 86 -1.09 21.89 -0.47
CA ARG A 86 -1.44 22.93 0.50
C ARG A 86 -2.88 22.79 1.01
N LEU A 87 -3.16 23.34 2.18
CA LEU A 87 -4.50 23.50 2.74
C LEU A 87 -4.82 25.00 2.94
N PRO A 88 -6.08 25.44 2.70
CA PRO A 88 -7.18 24.64 2.18
C PRO A 88 -7.00 24.26 0.69
N LYS A 89 -7.62 23.15 0.27
CA LYS A 89 -7.62 22.66 -1.13
C LYS A 89 -9.06 22.52 -1.62
N THR A 90 -9.43 23.29 -2.64
CA THR A 90 -10.77 23.24 -3.26
C THR A 90 -10.81 22.21 -4.39
N PHE A 91 -11.82 21.34 -4.39
CA PHE A 91 -11.94 20.28 -5.39
C PHE A 91 -12.84 20.70 -6.56
N GLY A 92 -12.42 20.36 -7.78
CA GLY A 92 -13.13 20.75 -9.01
C GLY A 92 -13.02 22.24 -9.34
N GLU A 93 -12.02 22.95 -8.84
CA GLU A 93 -11.73 24.35 -9.22
C GLU A 93 -11.58 24.49 -10.75
N GLY A 94 -12.09 25.57 -11.32
CA GLY A 94 -12.12 25.78 -12.78
C GLY A 94 -13.13 24.94 -13.58
N LEU A 95 -13.66 23.84 -13.02
CA LEU A 95 -14.68 23.03 -13.68
C LEU A 95 -16.09 23.61 -13.48
N GLN A 96 -16.97 23.42 -14.46
CA GLN A 96 -18.39 23.83 -14.39
C GLN A 96 -19.28 22.76 -13.74
N LYS A 97 -18.87 21.49 -13.83
CA LYS A 97 -19.57 20.33 -13.25
C LYS A 97 -18.57 19.21 -12.90
N PRO A 98 -18.94 18.24 -12.05
CA PRO A 98 -18.14 17.04 -11.82
C PRO A 98 -17.75 16.34 -13.14
N ALA A 99 -16.50 15.90 -13.21
CA ALA A 99 -15.90 15.22 -14.36
C ALA A 99 -14.77 14.28 -13.90
N ALA A 100 -14.23 13.47 -14.80
CA ALA A 100 -13.19 12.47 -14.49
C ALA A 100 -12.02 13.04 -13.68
N ASP A 101 -11.48 14.20 -14.07
CA ASP A 101 -10.37 14.84 -13.34
C ASP A 101 -10.75 15.22 -11.90
N PHE A 102 -12.00 15.63 -11.66
CA PHE A 102 -12.51 15.89 -10.32
C PHE A 102 -12.60 14.60 -9.50
N TYR A 103 -13.21 13.55 -10.05
CA TYR A 103 -13.35 12.27 -9.35
C TYR A 103 -11.99 11.62 -9.06
N ALA A 104 -11.02 11.72 -9.97
CA ALA A 104 -9.64 11.30 -9.75
C ALA A 104 -8.96 12.12 -8.64
N SER A 105 -9.23 13.43 -8.60
CA SER A 105 -8.63 14.31 -7.60
C SER A 105 -9.04 13.98 -6.16
N LEU A 106 -10.17 13.27 -5.94
CA LEU A 106 -10.62 12.85 -4.61
C LEU A 106 -9.70 11.79 -3.97
N LEU A 107 -8.95 11.01 -4.77
CA LEU A 107 -8.07 9.94 -4.29
C LEU A 107 -7.03 10.44 -3.26
N PRO A 108 -6.24 11.51 -3.51
CA PRO A 108 -5.35 12.09 -2.50
C PRO A 108 -6.09 13.08 -1.58
N SER A 109 -7.16 12.65 -0.90
CA SER A 109 -7.91 13.47 0.04
C SER A 109 -8.67 12.65 1.09
N PRO A 110 -9.14 13.24 2.20
CA PRO A 110 -10.02 12.55 3.15
C PRO A 110 -11.34 12.09 2.53
N PHE A 111 -11.79 12.74 1.45
CA PHE A 111 -13.10 12.50 0.86
C PHE A 111 -13.23 11.11 0.22
N ILE A 112 -12.12 10.50 -0.24
CA ILE A 112 -12.19 9.13 -0.76
C ILE A 112 -12.44 8.12 0.37
N ASP A 113 -11.88 8.34 1.55
CA ASP A 113 -12.06 7.45 2.70
C ASP A 113 -13.47 7.63 3.28
N GLU A 114 -14.01 8.86 3.30
CA GLU A 114 -15.42 9.10 3.61
C GLU A 114 -16.37 8.39 2.62
N LEU A 115 -16.09 8.44 1.32
CA LEU A 115 -16.87 7.71 0.31
C LEU A 115 -16.78 6.19 0.46
N THR A 116 -15.60 5.69 0.80
CA THR A 116 -15.34 4.26 1.02
C THR A 116 -16.11 3.76 2.23
N LEU A 117 -16.13 4.52 3.35
CA LEU A 117 -16.91 4.18 4.53
C LEU A 117 -18.42 4.33 4.30
N ASP A 118 -18.85 5.31 3.50
CA ASP A 118 -20.24 5.41 3.09
C ASP A 118 -20.70 4.19 2.28
N PHE A 119 -19.85 3.70 1.39
CA PHE A 119 -20.14 2.48 0.65
C PHE A 119 -20.14 1.24 1.56
N ALA A 120 -19.23 1.17 2.53
CA ALA A 120 -19.23 0.11 3.55
C ALA A 120 -20.52 0.12 4.40
N ARG A 121 -21.00 1.30 4.82
CA ARG A 121 -22.30 1.45 5.49
C ARG A 121 -23.46 0.95 4.63
N ALA A 122 -23.45 1.28 3.34
CA ALA A 122 -24.47 0.80 2.41
C ALA A 122 -24.40 -0.73 2.23
N ALA A 123 -23.20 -1.32 2.25
CA ALA A 123 -23.00 -2.76 2.18
C ALA A 123 -23.49 -3.47 3.44
N LEU A 124 -23.21 -2.94 4.65
CA LEU A 124 -23.72 -3.48 5.92
C LEU A 124 -25.25 -3.65 5.85
N SER A 125 -25.97 -2.60 5.46
CA SER A 125 -27.43 -2.63 5.35
C SER A 125 -27.93 -3.46 4.16
N GLY A 126 -27.26 -3.33 3.00
CA GLY A 126 -27.69 -3.93 1.73
C GLY A 126 -27.53 -5.44 1.68
N GLU A 127 -26.49 -5.97 2.34
CA GLU A 127 -26.21 -7.41 2.45
C GLU A 127 -26.63 -8.00 3.79
N ARG A 128 -27.06 -7.17 4.75
CA ARG A 128 -27.40 -7.55 6.14
C ARG A 128 -26.23 -8.23 6.86
N LEU A 129 -25.03 -7.66 6.74
CA LEU A 129 -23.81 -8.23 7.32
C LEU A 129 -23.90 -8.23 8.85
N GLY A 130 -23.64 -9.37 9.48
CA GLY A 130 -23.69 -9.55 10.94
C GLY A 130 -25.10 -9.48 11.53
N ALA A 131 -26.15 -9.67 10.71
CA ALA A 131 -27.54 -9.64 11.16
C ALA A 131 -28.10 -11.00 11.59
N ASP A 132 -27.32 -12.08 11.43
CA ASP A 132 -27.65 -13.44 11.85
C ASP A 132 -26.42 -14.15 12.47
N GLU A 133 -26.56 -15.45 12.75
CA GLU A 133 -25.54 -16.25 13.43
C GLU A 133 -24.40 -16.72 12.50
N ILE A 134 -24.50 -16.47 11.20
CA ILE A 134 -23.45 -16.84 10.23
C ILE A 134 -22.41 -15.72 10.19
N THR A 135 -21.16 -16.05 10.50
CA THR A 135 -20.09 -15.06 10.51
C THR A 135 -19.79 -14.52 9.11
N ASP A 136 -19.98 -13.21 8.95
CA ASP A 136 -19.54 -12.45 7.78
C ASP A 136 -18.14 -11.86 7.96
N ILE A 137 -17.46 -11.62 6.84
CA ILE A 137 -16.17 -10.89 6.81
C ILE A 137 -16.30 -9.67 5.89
N LEU A 138 -16.08 -8.48 6.46
CA LEU A 138 -16.00 -7.21 5.74
C LEU A 138 -14.57 -6.66 5.85
N SER A 139 -13.90 -6.49 4.71
CA SER A 139 -12.61 -5.81 4.61
C SER A 139 -12.80 -4.45 3.96
N VAL A 140 -12.40 -3.37 4.64
CA VAL A 140 -12.46 -2.00 4.13
C VAL A 140 -11.05 -1.42 4.11
N SER A 141 -10.53 -1.13 2.91
CA SER A 141 -9.22 -0.54 2.71
C SER A 141 -9.36 0.96 2.41
N LEU A 142 -9.04 1.77 3.42
CA LEU A 142 -9.02 3.23 3.35
C LEU A 142 -7.72 3.67 2.65
N SER A 143 -7.87 4.14 1.41
CA SER A 143 -6.75 4.34 0.49
C SER A 143 -6.25 5.79 0.45
N GLY A 144 -7.01 6.72 1.02
CA GLY A 144 -6.71 8.15 0.97
C GLY A 144 -5.35 8.49 1.57
N HIS A 145 -5.00 7.85 2.69
CA HIS A 145 -3.72 8.10 3.36
C HIS A 145 -2.51 7.78 2.47
N ASP A 146 -2.56 6.68 1.73
CA ASP A 146 -1.48 6.30 0.80
C ASP A 146 -1.36 7.30 -0.36
N TYR A 147 -2.47 7.68 -1.00
CA TYR A 147 -2.43 8.68 -2.07
C TYR A 147 -1.94 10.05 -1.59
N ILE A 148 -2.32 10.46 -0.37
CA ILE A 148 -1.86 11.70 0.27
C ILE A 148 -0.36 11.63 0.53
N ASN A 149 0.14 10.53 1.10
CA ASN A 149 1.55 10.38 1.42
C ASN A 149 2.40 10.23 0.15
N HIS A 150 1.93 9.52 -0.87
CA HIS A 150 2.60 9.50 -2.17
C HIS A 150 2.72 10.89 -2.77
N ALA A 151 1.68 11.72 -2.68
CA ALA A 151 1.72 13.07 -3.25
C ALA A 151 2.56 14.06 -2.42
N TYR A 152 2.50 13.97 -1.09
CA TYR A 152 2.93 15.06 -0.21
C TYR A 152 3.92 14.65 0.89
N GLY A 153 4.08 13.35 1.16
CA GLY A 153 4.92 12.86 2.26
C GLY A 153 4.21 12.83 3.61
N ALA A 154 4.63 11.87 4.45
CA ALA A 154 4.08 11.65 5.79
C ALA A 154 4.36 12.82 6.74
N GLU A 155 5.38 13.64 6.44
CA GLU A 155 5.75 14.82 7.22
C GLU A 155 4.89 16.05 6.88
N SER A 156 4.06 15.96 5.84
CA SER A 156 3.24 17.08 5.39
C SER A 156 2.08 17.38 6.33
N ARG A 157 1.64 18.65 6.33
CA ARG A 157 0.42 19.07 7.01
C ARG A 157 -0.83 18.34 6.47
N LEU A 158 -0.82 17.94 5.19
CA LEU A 158 -1.90 17.20 4.56
C LEU A 158 -2.02 15.78 5.13
N SER A 159 -0.90 15.09 5.29
CA SER A 159 -0.87 13.77 5.94
C SER A 159 -1.34 13.84 7.39
N HIS A 160 -0.82 14.82 8.15
CA HIS A 160 -1.23 15.03 9.53
C HIS A 160 -2.74 15.33 9.66
N ASP A 161 -3.28 16.26 8.85
CA ASP A 161 -4.71 16.55 8.87
C ASP A 161 -5.56 15.33 8.51
N HIS A 162 -5.11 14.52 7.55
CA HIS A 162 -5.78 13.29 7.18
C HIS A 162 -5.86 12.31 8.35
N VAL A 163 -4.78 12.09 9.10
CA VAL A 163 -4.80 11.18 10.27
C VAL A 163 -5.79 11.65 11.33
N LEU A 164 -5.87 12.96 11.59
CA LEU A 164 -6.86 13.53 12.52
C LEU A 164 -8.31 13.34 12.06
N ARG A 165 -8.54 13.37 10.74
CA ARG A 165 -9.87 13.11 10.17
C ARG A 165 -10.19 11.63 10.17
N LEU A 166 -9.21 10.77 9.86
CA LEU A 166 -9.32 9.33 9.88
C LEU A 166 -9.76 8.84 11.26
N ASP A 167 -9.20 9.40 12.33
CA ASP A 167 -9.64 9.16 13.72
C ASP A 167 -11.16 9.39 13.89
N ARG A 168 -11.66 10.57 13.50
CA ARG A 168 -13.11 10.89 13.55
C ARG A 168 -13.96 10.02 12.63
N MET A 169 -13.43 9.64 11.46
CA MET A 169 -14.13 8.76 10.52
C MET A 169 -14.29 7.35 11.10
N LEU A 170 -13.25 6.82 11.74
CA LEU A 170 -13.27 5.52 12.39
C LEU A 170 -14.16 5.52 13.62
N GLU A 171 -14.12 6.55 14.47
CA GLU A 171 -15.07 6.74 15.58
C GLU A 171 -16.52 6.62 15.09
N ALA A 172 -16.87 7.41 14.06
CA ALA A 172 -18.22 7.38 13.50
C ALA A 172 -18.58 6.00 12.93
N PHE A 173 -17.66 5.34 12.21
CA PHE A 173 -17.89 4.02 11.64
C PHE A 173 -18.06 2.93 12.71
N PHE A 174 -17.28 2.95 13.79
CA PHE A 174 -17.46 2.01 14.90
C PHE A 174 -18.79 2.25 15.62
N HIS A 175 -19.21 3.49 15.82
CA HIS A 175 -20.57 3.77 16.32
C HIS A 175 -21.67 3.24 15.39
N ASP A 176 -21.44 3.22 14.08
CA ASP A 176 -22.39 2.61 13.13
C ASP A 176 -22.44 1.08 13.29
N LEU A 177 -21.28 0.43 13.47
CA LEU A 177 -21.20 -1.00 13.75
C LEU A 177 -21.85 -1.37 15.08
N ASP A 178 -21.64 -0.58 16.14
CA ASP A 178 -22.28 -0.79 17.44
C ASP A 178 -23.81 -0.75 17.34
N ARG A 179 -24.36 0.12 16.49
CA ARG A 179 -25.81 0.19 16.27
C ARG A 179 -26.33 -0.91 15.34
N ALA A 180 -25.55 -1.30 14.33
CA ALA A 180 -25.99 -2.24 13.31
C ALA A 180 -25.85 -3.71 13.74
N VAL A 181 -24.76 -4.04 14.44
CA VAL A 181 -24.36 -5.41 14.78
C VAL A 181 -24.35 -5.63 16.30
N GLY A 182 -23.98 -4.60 17.07
CA GLY A 182 -23.82 -4.66 18.51
C GLY A 182 -22.36 -4.89 18.92
N PRO A 183 -21.84 -4.20 19.95
CA PRO A 183 -20.42 -4.21 20.30
C PRO A 183 -19.89 -5.60 20.72
N GLU A 184 -20.75 -6.50 21.21
CA GLU A 184 -20.37 -7.87 21.60
C GLU A 184 -20.38 -8.87 20.43
N ASN A 185 -20.77 -8.42 19.23
CA ASN A 185 -21.08 -9.28 18.09
C ASN A 185 -20.15 -9.08 16.89
N TYR A 186 -19.14 -8.21 16.99
CA TYR A 186 -18.11 -8.08 15.96
C TYR A 186 -16.69 -8.04 16.54
N LEU A 187 -15.75 -8.53 15.74
CA LEU A 187 -14.31 -8.38 15.94
C LEU A 187 -13.79 -7.44 14.85
N ALA A 188 -13.22 -6.30 15.26
CA ALA A 188 -12.55 -5.36 14.38
C ALA A 188 -11.03 -5.54 14.45
N VAL A 189 -10.39 -5.47 13.28
CA VAL A 189 -8.94 -5.40 13.16
C VAL A 189 -8.56 -4.21 12.31
N LEU A 190 -7.63 -3.39 12.81
CA LEU A 190 -7.05 -2.27 12.07
C LEU A 190 -5.54 -2.50 11.91
N THR A 191 -5.09 -2.50 10.66
CA THR A 191 -3.68 -2.58 10.27
C THR A 191 -3.42 -1.74 9.03
N SER A 192 -2.16 -1.61 8.64
CA SER A 192 -1.76 -1.10 7.32
C SER A 192 -1.17 -2.22 6.45
N ASP A 193 -1.23 -2.05 5.13
CA ASP A 193 -0.52 -2.90 4.17
C ASP A 193 0.99 -2.63 4.19
N HIS A 194 1.39 -1.39 4.50
CA HIS A 194 2.77 -0.95 4.72
C HIS A 194 2.85 0.38 5.47
N GLY A 195 4.07 0.79 5.83
CA GLY A 195 4.41 2.13 6.30
C GLY A 195 4.72 3.10 5.15
N PHE A 196 5.61 4.06 5.36
CA PHE A 196 6.01 5.03 4.34
C PHE A 196 7.43 5.57 4.56
N ALA A 197 8.20 5.66 3.48
CA ALA A 197 9.53 6.26 3.55
C ALA A 197 9.45 7.77 3.78
N PRO A 198 10.30 8.31 4.69
CA PRO A 198 10.49 9.75 4.79
C PRO A 198 10.93 10.34 3.44
N VAL A 199 10.43 11.51 3.10
CA VAL A 199 10.79 12.16 1.82
C VAL A 199 12.31 12.39 1.77
N PRO A 200 13.04 11.89 0.75
CA PRO A 200 14.48 12.08 0.60
C PRO A 200 14.96 13.53 0.75
N GLU A 201 14.28 14.51 0.15
CA GLU A 201 14.64 15.93 0.25
C GLU A 201 14.46 16.47 1.67
N HIS A 202 13.43 16.03 2.39
CA HIS A 202 13.27 16.36 3.80
C HIS A 202 14.38 15.72 4.63
N SER A 203 14.62 14.42 4.45
CA SER A 203 15.70 13.71 5.13
C SER A 203 17.06 14.39 4.93
N LYS A 204 17.35 14.84 3.70
CA LYS A 204 18.56 15.61 3.38
C LYS A 204 18.61 16.94 4.11
N SER A 205 17.47 17.65 4.19
CA SER A 205 17.40 18.95 4.86
C SER A 205 17.68 18.91 6.36
N ILE A 206 17.54 17.73 6.99
CA ILE A 206 17.85 17.50 8.41
C ILE A 206 19.15 16.69 8.61
N GLY A 207 19.99 16.60 7.57
CA GLY A 207 21.34 16.04 7.66
C GLY A 207 21.45 14.51 7.51
N ARG A 208 20.40 13.82 7.05
CA ARG A 208 20.47 12.37 6.75
C ARG A 208 21.07 12.14 5.36
N ASP A 209 21.81 11.04 5.22
CA ASP A 209 22.23 10.53 3.90
C ASP A 209 21.00 9.99 3.16
N SER A 210 20.56 10.68 2.11
CA SER A 210 19.35 10.35 1.35
C SER A 210 19.50 10.71 -0.13
N GLY A 211 18.71 10.06 -0.98
CA GLY A 211 18.76 10.30 -2.41
C GLY A 211 17.68 9.60 -3.21
N ARG A 212 17.56 9.99 -4.49
CA ARG A 212 16.61 9.42 -5.46
C ARG A 212 17.33 9.00 -6.74
N PRO A 213 17.99 7.83 -6.75
CA PRO A 213 18.69 7.37 -7.95
C PRO A 213 17.67 7.14 -9.06
N ASN A 214 17.97 7.66 -10.25
CA ASN A 214 17.08 7.55 -11.40
C ASN A 214 17.19 6.14 -12.02
N VAL A 215 16.07 5.42 -12.06
CA VAL A 215 16.02 4.04 -12.58
C VAL A 215 16.46 3.97 -14.04
N ASN A 216 16.06 4.91 -14.90
CA ASN A 216 16.41 4.87 -16.32
C ASN A 216 17.92 5.05 -16.53
N GLU A 217 18.55 5.90 -15.73
CA GLU A 217 20.00 6.08 -15.76
C GLU A 217 20.76 4.84 -15.25
N ILE A 218 20.26 4.20 -14.19
CA ILE A 218 20.81 2.92 -13.70
C ILE A 218 20.72 1.85 -14.80
N LEU A 219 19.57 1.70 -15.45
CA LEU A 219 19.37 0.73 -16.53
C LEU A 219 20.29 0.99 -17.73
N ALA A 220 20.53 2.27 -18.06
CA ALA A 220 21.44 2.65 -19.14
C ALA A 220 22.89 2.29 -18.80
N ARG A 221 23.36 2.64 -17.59
CA ARG A 221 24.70 2.29 -17.10
C ARG A 221 24.90 0.78 -16.98
N LEU A 222 23.88 0.05 -16.52
CA LEU A 222 23.93 -1.40 -16.42
C LEU A 222 24.03 -2.06 -17.80
N ASN A 223 23.22 -1.64 -18.78
CA ASN A 223 23.35 -2.14 -20.15
C ASN A 223 24.73 -1.85 -20.74
N ALA A 224 25.25 -0.63 -20.58
CA ALA A 224 26.57 -0.25 -21.06
C ALA A 224 27.68 -1.09 -20.40
N GLY A 225 27.62 -1.26 -19.07
CA GLY A 225 28.60 -2.04 -18.32
C GLY A 225 28.59 -3.52 -18.70
N LEU A 226 27.42 -4.13 -18.87
CA LEU A 226 27.30 -5.50 -19.35
C LEU A 226 27.83 -5.64 -20.80
N ALA A 227 27.61 -4.63 -21.65
CA ALA A 227 28.09 -4.65 -23.02
C ALA A 227 29.62 -4.63 -23.15
N VAL A 228 30.33 -4.01 -22.20
CA VAL A 228 31.81 -4.05 -22.16
C VAL A 228 32.33 -5.48 -22.02
N LYS A 229 31.68 -6.31 -21.19
CA LYS A 229 32.15 -7.67 -20.88
C LYS A 229 31.56 -8.74 -21.81
N PHE A 230 30.31 -8.58 -22.22
CA PHE A 230 29.56 -9.59 -22.95
C PHE A 230 29.26 -9.21 -24.42
N GLY A 231 29.74 -8.05 -24.86
CA GLY A 231 29.53 -7.52 -26.20
C GLY A 231 28.22 -6.71 -26.34
N ALA A 232 28.07 -6.05 -27.49
CA ALA A 232 26.92 -5.18 -27.74
C ALA A 232 25.58 -5.96 -27.67
N GLY A 233 24.63 -5.41 -26.93
CA GLY A 233 23.30 -5.98 -26.76
C GLY A 233 22.46 -5.19 -25.76
N ARG A 234 21.14 -5.37 -25.81
CA ARG A 234 20.21 -4.91 -24.77
C ARG A 234 20.08 -6.02 -23.73
N TRP A 235 21.00 -6.05 -22.77
CA TRP A 235 21.06 -7.06 -21.72
C TRP A 235 19.96 -6.93 -20.67
N VAL A 236 19.43 -5.72 -20.51
CA VAL A 236 18.41 -5.39 -19.53
C VAL A 236 17.13 -4.93 -20.23
N LEU A 237 16.03 -5.64 -19.96
CA LEU A 237 14.73 -5.38 -20.57
C LEU A 237 13.98 -4.25 -19.85
N GLY A 238 14.13 -4.15 -18.53
CA GLY A 238 13.46 -3.12 -17.75
C GLY A 238 13.63 -3.31 -16.25
N TRP A 239 12.72 -2.68 -15.52
CA TRP A 239 12.66 -2.64 -14.08
C TRP A 239 11.26 -3.04 -13.62
N SER A 240 11.16 -3.80 -12.54
CA SER A 240 9.87 -4.18 -11.94
C SER A 240 10.01 -4.27 -10.43
N ALA A 241 9.08 -3.66 -9.69
CA ALA A 241 9.19 -3.40 -8.25
C ALA A 241 10.55 -2.77 -7.90
N ASP A 242 11.41 -3.48 -7.18
CA ASP A 242 12.79 -3.06 -6.83
C ASP A 242 13.84 -3.98 -7.49
N GLY A 243 13.56 -4.46 -8.69
CA GLY A 243 14.45 -5.39 -9.37
C GLY A 243 14.61 -5.17 -10.86
N VAL A 244 15.66 -5.77 -11.40
CA VAL A 244 16.08 -5.66 -12.79
C VAL A 244 15.67 -6.90 -13.59
N LEU A 245 15.09 -6.69 -14.77
CA LEU A 245 14.71 -7.75 -15.72
C LEU A 245 15.80 -7.94 -16.76
N LEU A 246 16.42 -9.12 -16.81
CA LEU A 246 17.47 -9.44 -17.79
C LEU A 246 16.89 -10.10 -19.03
N ASP A 247 17.51 -9.88 -20.19
CA ASP A 247 17.13 -10.54 -21.44
C ASP A 247 17.62 -11.99 -21.48
N SER A 248 16.89 -12.87 -20.81
CA SER A 248 17.21 -14.31 -20.77
C SER A 248 17.26 -14.96 -22.17
N LYS A 249 16.53 -14.43 -23.16
CA LYS A 249 16.56 -14.95 -24.54
C LYS A 249 17.87 -14.59 -25.22
N LEU A 250 18.33 -13.35 -25.07
CA LEU A 250 19.63 -12.90 -25.59
C LEU A 250 20.78 -13.67 -24.95
N ILE A 251 20.74 -13.87 -23.63
CA ILE A 251 21.76 -14.64 -22.87
C ILE A 251 21.87 -16.05 -23.45
N ALA A 252 20.74 -16.74 -23.62
CA ALA A 252 20.70 -18.09 -24.17
C ALA A 252 21.17 -18.13 -25.63
N ALA A 253 20.72 -17.20 -26.48
CA ALA A 253 21.09 -17.12 -27.89
C ALA A 253 22.60 -16.91 -28.10
N ARG A 254 23.25 -16.16 -27.21
CA ARG A 254 24.70 -15.92 -27.20
C ARG A 254 25.49 -17.04 -26.50
N LYS A 255 24.81 -18.06 -25.96
CA LYS A 255 25.41 -19.19 -25.21
C LYS A 255 26.31 -18.72 -24.06
N LEU A 256 25.93 -17.63 -23.41
CA LEU A 256 26.67 -17.07 -22.27
C LEU A 256 26.27 -17.75 -20.96
N ASP A 257 27.23 -17.84 -20.04
CA ASP A 257 26.93 -18.30 -18.69
C ASP A 257 26.09 -17.26 -17.93
N ARG A 258 24.87 -17.65 -17.56
CA ARG A 258 23.95 -16.80 -16.80
C ARG A 258 24.56 -16.35 -15.47
N ARG A 259 25.34 -17.19 -14.79
CA ARG A 259 25.96 -16.84 -13.50
C ARG A 259 26.97 -15.71 -13.66
N ALA A 260 27.77 -15.74 -14.73
CA ALA A 260 28.73 -14.68 -15.01
C ALA A 260 28.04 -13.33 -15.27
N ILE A 261 26.88 -13.34 -15.93
CA ILE A 261 26.08 -12.13 -16.18
C ILE A 261 25.46 -11.61 -14.89
N ASP A 262 24.84 -12.49 -14.09
CA ASP A 262 24.24 -12.11 -12.81
C ASP A 262 25.28 -11.50 -11.87
N GLN A 263 26.48 -12.09 -11.79
CA GLN A 263 27.59 -11.58 -10.98
C GLN A 263 28.08 -10.21 -11.44
N GLU A 264 28.23 -10.00 -12.75
CA GLU A 264 28.65 -8.71 -13.29
C GLU A 264 27.57 -7.65 -13.09
N ALA A 265 26.31 -7.98 -13.35
CA ALA A 265 25.19 -7.08 -13.15
C ALA A 265 25.08 -6.67 -11.68
N ARG A 266 25.20 -7.63 -10.76
CA ARG A 266 25.26 -7.38 -9.31
C ARG A 266 26.41 -6.45 -8.94
N ARG A 267 27.62 -6.66 -9.47
CA ARG A 267 28.79 -5.80 -9.22
C ARG A 267 28.53 -4.37 -9.68
N LEU A 268 27.96 -4.19 -10.86
CA LEU A 268 27.63 -2.87 -11.41
C LEU A 268 26.53 -2.17 -10.59
N LEU A 269 25.48 -2.91 -10.20
CA LEU A 269 24.38 -2.39 -9.39
C LEU A 269 24.84 -1.98 -7.98
N LEU A 270 25.71 -2.75 -7.34
CA LEU A 270 26.28 -2.39 -6.02
C LEU A 270 27.22 -1.17 -6.08
N ALA A 271 27.69 -0.78 -7.27
CA ALA A 271 28.46 0.45 -7.45
C ALA A 271 27.58 1.69 -7.62
N GLU A 272 26.27 1.53 -7.83
CA GLU A 272 25.34 2.64 -7.96
C GLU A 272 25.10 3.33 -6.61
N PRO A 273 25.11 4.68 -6.55
CA PRO A 273 24.77 5.40 -5.35
C PRO A 273 23.37 5.03 -4.84
N GLY A 274 23.28 4.69 -3.55
CA GLY A 274 22.00 4.41 -2.91
C GLY A 274 21.56 2.96 -2.91
N ILE A 275 22.28 2.05 -3.58
CA ILE A 275 22.02 0.61 -3.49
C ILE A 275 22.89 0.02 -2.38
N VAL A 276 22.28 -0.74 -1.46
CA VAL A 276 22.97 -1.39 -0.33
C VAL A 276 23.05 -2.91 -0.47
N ALA A 277 22.12 -3.52 -1.21
CA ALA A 277 22.17 -4.94 -1.54
C ALA A 277 21.62 -5.22 -2.94
N ALA A 278 22.11 -6.30 -3.54
CA ALA A 278 21.66 -6.83 -4.81
C ALA A 278 21.79 -8.35 -4.79
N PHE A 279 20.68 -9.05 -5.02
CA PHE A 279 20.58 -10.51 -4.96
C PHE A 279 20.11 -11.06 -6.29
N SER A 280 20.92 -11.93 -6.89
CA SER A 280 20.53 -12.70 -8.07
C SER A 280 19.53 -13.79 -7.72
N ARG A 281 18.76 -14.26 -8.71
CA ARG A 281 17.90 -15.45 -8.61
C ARG A 281 18.61 -16.64 -7.91
N ALA A 282 19.84 -16.94 -8.31
CA ALA A 282 20.58 -18.08 -7.75
C ALA A 282 20.92 -17.90 -6.25
N GLU A 283 21.15 -16.67 -5.80
CA GLU A 283 21.38 -16.35 -4.39
C GLU A 283 20.08 -16.41 -3.57
N ILE A 284 18.96 -16.02 -4.16
CA ILE A 284 17.64 -16.07 -3.52
C ILE A 284 17.19 -17.53 -3.37
N GLU A 285 17.25 -18.33 -4.45
CA GLU A 285 16.83 -19.75 -4.47
C GLU A 285 17.82 -20.69 -3.77
N GLY A 286 19.10 -20.35 -3.76
CA GLY A 286 20.17 -21.19 -3.23
C GLY A 286 20.49 -20.95 -1.75
N ASN A 287 21.30 -21.82 -1.17
CA ASN A 287 21.80 -21.71 0.22
C ASN A 287 23.27 -21.27 0.29
N ALA A 288 23.78 -20.61 -0.76
CA ALA A 288 25.18 -20.20 -0.84
C ALA A 288 25.50 -19.00 0.06
N LEU A 289 24.50 -18.17 0.37
CA LEU A 289 24.64 -17.05 1.29
C LEU A 289 24.21 -17.46 2.71
N PRO A 290 24.91 -16.98 3.76
CA PRO A 290 24.47 -17.16 5.14
C PRO A 290 23.02 -16.68 5.35
N PRO A 291 22.17 -17.42 6.09
CA PRO A 291 20.78 -17.02 6.32
C PRO A 291 20.60 -15.64 6.99
N ASP A 292 21.60 -15.20 7.76
CA ASP A 292 21.66 -13.91 8.44
C ASP A 292 22.22 -12.77 7.56
N THR A 293 22.45 -13.03 6.27
CA THR A 293 22.80 -11.99 5.30
C THR A 293 21.75 -10.87 5.34
N PRO A 294 22.13 -9.61 5.61
CA PRO A 294 21.18 -8.51 5.70
C PRO A 294 20.23 -8.45 4.50
N PHE A 295 18.93 -8.28 4.77
CA PHE A 295 17.85 -8.18 3.79
C PHE A 295 17.50 -9.46 2.99
N LEU A 296 18.32 -10.50 3.01
CA LEU A 296 18.08 -11.71 2.20
C LEU A 296 16.74 -12.39 2.54
N ALA A 297 16.39 -12.47 3.83
CA ALA A 297 15.12 -13.05 4.26
C ALA A 297 13.90 -12.25 3.74
N ALA A 298 13.95 -10.92 3.83
CA ALA A 298 12.88 -10.05 3.31
C ALA A 298 12.73 -10.19 1.79
N VAL A 299 13.85 -10.26 1.07
CA VAL A 299 13.85 -10.48 -0.39
C VAL A 299 13.29 -11.86 -0.75
N ARG A 300 13.64 -12.92 -0.01
CA ARG A 300 13.07 -14.27 -0.22
C ARG A 300 11.56 -14.29 -0.03
N ASN A 301 11.05 -13.64 1.03
CA ASN A 301 9.61 -13.62 1.34
C ASN A 301 8.77 -12.86 0.31
N THR A 302 9.40 -12.04 -0.55
CA THR A 302 8.73 -11.21 -1.55
C THR A 302 9.08 -11.60 -2.99
N TRP A 303 9.80 -12.70 -3.17
CA TRP A 303 10.25 -13.17 -4.48
C TRP A 303 9.51 -14.43 -4.92
N HIS A 304 9.04 -14.43 -6.16
CA HIS A 304 8.38 -15.56 -6.80
C HIS A 304 9.07 -15.92 -8.11
N ARG A 305 9.41 -17.20 -8.27
CA ARG A 305 10.25 -17.71 -9.36
C ARG A 305 9.78 -17.31 -10.76
N GLU A 306 8.47 -17.27 -10.97
CA GLU A 306 7.89 -17.06 -12.29
C GLU A 306 7.66 -15.59 -12.65
N VAL A 307 7.56 -14.70 -11.66
CA VAL A 307 7.09 -13.31 -11.89
C VAL A 307 8.00 -12.22 -11.34
N SER A 308 8.89 -12.56 -10.41
CA SER A 308 9.83 -11.60 -9.84
C SER A 308 11.04 -11.36 -10.76
N ALA A 309 11.64 -10.19 -10.57
CA ALA A 309 12.82 -9.77 -11.31
C ALA A 309 14.03 -10.70 -11.07
N ASP A 310 14.97 -10.66 -12.03
CA ASP A 310 16.15 -11.53 -12.06
C ASP A 310 17.18 -11.17 -11.00
N ILE A 311 17.31 -9.88 -10.71
CA ILE A 311 18.15 -9.34 -9.64
C ILE A 311 17.29 -8.40 -8.80
N GLN A 312 17.10 -8.73 -7.53
CA GLN A 312 16.38 -7.90 -6.57
C GLN A 312 17.35 -6.97 -5.85
N LEU A 313 16.94 -5.72 -5.66
CA LEU A 313 17.76 -4.66 -5.10
C LEU A 313 17.19 -4.18 -3.78
N VAL A 314 18.07 -3.66 -2.93
CA VAL A 314 17.69 -2.96 -1.71
C VAL A 314 18.38 -1.62 -1.71
N VAL A 315 17.60 -0.56 -1.51
CA VAL A 315 18.10 0.80 -1.34
C VAL A 315 18.64 1.03 0.07
N LYS A 316 19.55 1.99 0.22
CA LYS A 316 19.96 2.51 1.53
C LYS A 316 18.76 3.13 2.28
N PRO A 317 18.78 3.20 3.63
CA PRO A 317 17.74 3.91 4.39
C PRO A 317 17.58 5.36 3.92
N TYR A 318 16.35 5.86 3.80
CA TYR A 318 16.02 7.22 3.31
C TYR A 318 16.32 7.47 1.83
N TRP A 319 16.73 6.44 1.09
CA TRP A 319 16.80 6.47 -0.36
C TRP A 319 15.56 5.79 -0.93
N LEU A 320 15.10 6.25 -2.10
CA LEU A 320 14.04 5.58 -2.86
C LEU A 320 14.31 5.70 -4.34
N PHE A 321 14.02 4.66 -5.11
CA PHE A 321 14.20 4.69 -6.55
C PHE A 321 13.28 5.73 -7.20
N GLY A 322 13.88 6.68 -7.90
CA GLY A 322 13.16 7.72 -8.63
C GLY A 322 12.96 7.35 -10.10
N THR A 323 11.86 7.81 -10.68
CA THR A 323 11.70 7.89 -12.14
C THR A 323 12.01 9.32 -12.59
N THR A 324 11.40 9.80 -13.67
CA THR A 324 11.49 11.21 -14.10
C THR A 324 10.82 12.16 -13.11
N HIS A 325 9.91 11.66 -12.27
CA HIS A 325 9.21 12.44 -11.25
C HIS A 325 10.08 12.61 -9.99
N LYS A 326 10.25 13.86 -9.54
CA LYS A 326 11.11 14.25 -8.40
C LYS A 326 10.32 14.62 -7.13
N THR A 327 9.04 14.27 -7.09
CA THR A 327 8.10 14.69 -6.04
C THR A 327 7.61 13.50 -5.25
N GLY A 328 7.03 13.76 -4.08
CA GLY A 328 6.33 12.77 -3.28
C GLY A 328 7.27 11.82 -2.55
N THR A 329 6.74 10.70 -2.10
CA THR A 329 7.53 9.60 -1.55
C THR A 329 6.85 8.28 -1.90
N THR A 330 7.43 7.18 -1.50
CA THR A 330 6.90 5.84 -1.72
C THR A 330 7.27 4.95 -0.53
N HIS A 331 6.83 3.72 -0.60
CA HIS A 331 7.19 2.59 0.24
C HIS A 331 7.71 1.46 -0.66
N GLY A 332 8.00 0.32 -0.06
CA GLY A 332 8.44 -0.92 -0.73
C GLY A 332 9.79 -1.43 -0.25
N SER A 333 10.51 -0.64 0.56
CA SER A 333 11.81 -1.04 1.09
C SER A 333 11.67 -1.94 2.32
N PRO A 334 12.68 -2.79 2.64
CA PRO A 334 12.68 -3.61 3.84
C PRO A 334 13.03 -2.83 5.12
N HIS A 335 13.05 -1.49 5.07
CA HIS A 335 13.40 -0.66 6.22
C HIS A 335 12.20 -0.52 7.17
N GLU A 336 12.48 -0.23 8.45
CA GLU A 336 11.45 -0.22 9.49
C GLU A 336 10.31 0.77 9.18
N TYR A 337 10.61 1.94 8.61
CA TYR A 337 9.58 2.93 8.28
C TYR A 337 8.55 2.45 7.25
N ASP A 338 8.86 1.41 6.46
CA ASP A 338 7.95 0.79 5.48
C ASP A 338 7.31 -0.50 6.01
N THR A 339 7.92 -1.16 7.00
CA THR A 339 7.52 -2.51 7.45
C THR A 339 6.87 -2.53 8.84
N HIS A 340 7.09 -1.49 9.65
CA HIS A 340 6.48 -1.35 10.97
C HIS A 340 5.09 -0.71 10.82
N VAL A 341 4.05 -1.54 10.99
CA VAL A 341 2.65 -1.15 10.85
C VAL A 341 1.89 -1.37 12.16
N PRO A 342 0.82 -0.60 12.43
CA PRO A 342 -0.04 -0.88 13.57
C PRO A 342 -0.77 -2.21 13.37
N LEU A 343 -1.04 -2.92 14.45
CA LEU A 343 -1.96 -4.07 14.47
C LEU A 343 -2.82 -3.97 15.72
N LEU A 344 -4.06 -3.49 15.55
CA LEU A 344 -5.01 -3.24 16.62
C LEU A 344 -6.19 -4.21 16.48
N LEU A 345 -6.58 -4.85 17.57
CA LEU A 345 -7.74 -5.74 17.63
C LEU A 345 -8.73 -5.21 18.67
N TYR A 346 -10.00 -5.18 18.33
CA TYR A 346 -11.10 -4.78 19.21
C TYR A 346 -12.27 -5.75 19.07
N GLY A 347 -12.85 -6.14 20.18
CA GLY A 347 -14.00 -7.04 20.25
C GLY A 347 -14.17 -7.50 21.68
N PRO A 348 -14.99 -6.81 22.50
CA PRO A 348 -15.10 -7.03 23.95
C PRO A 348 -15.32 -8.49 24.38
N ARG A 349 -16.04 -9.25 23.55
CA ARG A 349 -16.25 -10.70 23.75
C ARG A 349 -14.98 -11.55 23.58
N TRP A 350 -14.06 -11.15 22.70
CA TRP A 350 -12.86 -11.94 22.35
C TRP A 350 -11.57 -11.37 22.91
N ILE A 351 -11.50 -10.06 23.19
CA ILE A 351 -10.27 -9.34 23.48
C ILE A 351 -10.42 -8.61 24.82
N SER A 352 -9.67 -9.03 25.84
CA SER A 352 -9.69 -8.43 27.17
C SER A 352 -8.93 -7.10 27.29
N GLY A 353 -8.29 -6.64 26.22
CA GLY A 353 -7.38 -5.50 26.20
C GLY A 353 -5.95 -5.87 26.60
N GLY A 354 -4.98 -5.07 26.15
CA GLY A 354 -3.56 -5.26 26.45
C GLY A 354 -2.65 -4.70 25.36
N ARG A 355 -1.33 -4.83 25.58
CA ARG A 355 -0.29 -4.45 24.61
C ARG A 355 0.71 -5.59 24.49
N VAL A 356 1.07 -5.93 23.26
CA VAL A 356 2.13 -6.89 22.94
C VAL A 356 3.31 -6.10 22.38
N ASP A 357 4.42 -6.09 23.11
CA ASP A 357 5.67 -5.44 22.67
C ASP A 357 6.62 -6.42 21.94
N ALA A 358 6.30 -7.73 21.96
CA ALA A 358 7.04 -8.72 21.19
C ALA A 358 6.80 -8.53 19.69
N ARG A 359 7.83 -8.79 18.89
CA ARG A 359 7.72 -8.76 17.42
C ARG A 359 6.72 -9.80 16.93
N VAL A 360 5.77 -9.34 16.13
CA VAL A 360 4.79 -10.14 15.39
C VAL A 360 4.82 -9.75 13.91
N GLU A 361 4.20 -10.55 13.05
CA GLU A 361 4.14 -10.31 11.61
C GLU A 361 2.70 -10.23 11.13
N ILE A 362 2.42 -9.49 10.04
CA ILE A 362 1.05 -9.39 9.51
C ILE A 362 0.49 -10.75 9.07
N VAL A 363 1.37 -11.67 8.64
CA VAL A 363 0.98 -13.05 8.30
C VAL A 363 0.43 -13.84 9.50
N ASP A 364 0.68 -13.38 10.74
CA ASP A 364 0.13 -13.96 11.97
C ASP A 364 -1.37 -13.68 12.14
N LEU A 365 -1.91 -12.67 11.45
CA LEU A 365 -3.30 -12.26 11.61
C LEU A 365 -4.28 -13.32 11.11
N ALA A 366 -4.08 -13.86 9.91
CA ALA A 366 -4.99 -14.84 9.32
C ALA A 366 -5.19 -16.10 10.19
N PRO A 367 -4.13 -16.79 10.68
CA PRO A 367 -4.31 -17.94 11.57
C PRO A 367 -4.89 -17.55 12.94
N THR A 368 -4.65 -16.31 13.40
CA THR A 368 -5.30 -15.80 14.62
C THR A 368 -6.81 -15.67 14.44
N LEU A 369 -7.25 -15.02 13.37
CA LEU A 369 -8.67 -14.86 13.07
C LEU A 369 -9.37 -16.19 12.85
N ALA A 370 -8.74 -17.12 12.11
CA ALA A 370 -9.28 -18.45 11.89
C ALA A 370 -9.54 -19.19 13.22
N ARG A 371 -8.59 -19.10 14.16
CA ARG A 371 -8.75 -19.66 15.52
C ARG A 371 -9.89 -19.01 16.28
N LEU A 372 -10.06 -17.69 16.21
CA LEU A 372 -11.11 -16.95 16.92
C LEU A 372 -12.52 -17.31 16.45
N ILE A 373 -12.69 -17.56 15.14
CA ILE A 373 -13.98 -17.90 14.54
C ILE A 373 -14.21 -19.40 14.39
N GLY A 374 -13.33 -20.24 14.92
CA GLY A 374 -13.47 -21.70 14.90
C GLY A 374 -13.33 -22.35 13.52
N THR A 375 -12.52 -21.76 12.63
CA THR A 375 -12.26 -22.28 11.28
C THR A 375 -10.80 -22.73 11.10
N GLY A 376 -10.53 -23.49 10.04
CA GLY A 376 -9.16 -23.81 9.66
C GLY A 376 -8.43 -22.59 9.12
N ALA A 377 -7.16 -22.41 9.50
CA ALA A 377 -6.31 -21.39 8.89
C ALA A 377 -6.15 -21.62 7.37
N PRO A 378 -5.87 -20.58 6.58
CA PRO A 378 -5.58 -20.75 5.16
C PRO A 378 -4.46 -21.77 4.94
N ALA A 379 -4.62 -22.66 3.94
CA ALA A 379 -3.73 -23.81 3.74
C ALA A 379 -2.26 -23.42 3.48
N ALA A 380 -2.01 -22.23 2.96
CA ALA A 380 -0.67 -21.68 2.70
C ALA A 380 -0.27 -20.60 3.72
N SER A 381 -0.88 -20.59 4.90
CA SER A 381 -0.50 -19.64 5.97
C SER A 381 0.88 -20.00 6.51
N GLU A 382 1.76 -19.00 6.54
CA GLU A 382 3.13 -19.12 7.08
C GLU A 382 3.26 -18.51 8.49
N GLY A 383 2.25 -17.75 8.92
CA GLY A 383 2.23 -17.12 10.24
C GLY A 383 1.83 -18.06 11.36
N ARG A 384 1.92 -17.55 12.58
CA ARG A 384 1.51 -18.23 13.81
C ARG A 384 0.44 -17.39 14.52
N PRO A 385 -0.48 -17.99 15.30
CA PRO A 385 -1.42 -17.20 16.07
C PRO A 385 -0.71 -16.18 16.97
N LEU A 386 -1.21 -14.94 16.95
CA LEU A 386 -0.71 -13.83 17.75
C LEU A 386 -0.74 -14.21 19.23
N PRO A 387 0.22 -13.72 20.04
CA PRO A 387 0.24 -13.92 21.49
C PRO A 387 -0.76 -12.98 22.17
N ILE A 388 -2.03 -13.06 21.79
CA ILE A 388 -3.10 -12.25 22.38
C ILE A 388 -3.34 -12.68 23.83
N PRO A 389 -3.52 -11.74 24.78
CA PRO A 389 -3.93 -12.03 26.15
C PRO A 389 -5.16 -12.93 26.14
N GLU A 390 -5.20 -13.90 27.07
CA GLU A 390 -6.14 -15.04 27.06
C GLU A 390 -7.57 -14.66 26.66
N LEU A 391 -8.12 -15.49 25.76
CA LEU A 391 -9.52 -15.45 25.35
C LEU A 391 -10.40 -15.70 26.57
N ARG A 392 -11.41 -14.86 26.78
CA ARG A 392 -12.42 -15.10 27.82
C ARG A 392 -13.36 -16.24 27.46
#